data_AF-A0A5C5E9C7-F1
#
_entry.id   AF-A0A5C5E9C7-F1
#
_cell.length_a   1.000
_cell.length_b   1.000
_cell.length_c   1.000
_cell.angle_alpha   90.00
_cell.angle_beta   90.00
_cell.angle_gamma   90.00
#
_symmetry.space_group_name_H-M   'P 1'
#
loop_
_entity.id
_entity.type
_entity.pdbx_description
1 polymer ?
#
loop_
_entity_poly.entity_id
_entity_poly.type
_entity_poly.pdbx_seq_one_letter_code
_entity_poly.pdbx_strand_id
1 'polypeptide(L)'
;MTEGLIGLIFIALFVVLFLSLFFRFVPVGLWITAYFSGVKVKISNLVGMRLRRVIPSMIVQPMIKATKAGLIIDINELEAHHLAGGDVNMVIDALIAAQRADIDLGFEKAAAIDLAGRNVLEAVKMSVNPKVIETPIIAGVAMNGIEVKAKAKVTVRANIERLVGGAGEETIIARVGEGIVTTVGSAKMHTSVLENPDSISQTILKKGLDSGTAFEILSIDIADVDVGRNVGAKLQAEQAEADKRVAQAKAEERRAFAVAEEQEMIAEVQRMRAKVVEAEAEVPLALAEALRNGNIGVMDYYKMKNIIADTEMRSSISEFPADRSEPE
;
A
#
# COMPACT_ATOMS: atom_id res chain seq x y z
N MET A 1 -42.93 -49.86 -66.91
CA MET A 1 -42.73 -50.04 -65.45
C MET A 1 -41.54 -49.25 -64.89
N THR A 2 -40.59 -48.80 -65.72
CA THR A 2 -39.39 -48.05 -65.30
C THR A 2 -39.66 -46.57 -64.99
N GLU A 3 -40.54 -45.89 -65.75
CA GLU A 3 -40.83 -44.45 -65.51
C GLU A 3 -41.56 -44.18 -64.20
N GLY A 4 -42.50 -45.07 -63.81
CA GLY A 4 -43.19 -44.97 -62.52
C GLY A 4 -42.25 -45.17 -61.33
N LEU A 5 -41.24 -46.04 -61.46
CA LEU A 5 -40.24 -46.29 -60.42
C LEU A 5 -39.29 -45.09 -60.25
N ILE A 6 -38.89 -44.44 -61.35
CA ILE A 6 -38.06 -43.23 -61.33
C ILE A 6 -38.81 -42.07 -60.68
N GLY A 7 -40.08 -41.86 -60.99
CA GLY A 7 -40.92 -40.85 -60.34
C GLY A 7 -41.07 -41.08 -58.83
N LEU A 8 -41.25 -42.35 -58.41
CA LEU A 8 -41.35 -42.73 -57.00
C LEU A 8 -40.03 -42.52 -56.24
N ILE A 9 -38.89 -42.77 -56.89
CA ILE A 9 -37.56 -42.50 -56.33
C ILE A 9 -37.31 -41.00 -56.16
N PHE A 10 -37.70 -40.17 -57.14
CA PHE A 10 -37.57 -38.71 -57.02
C PHE A 10 -38.47 -38.13 -55.92
N ILE A 11 -39.70 -38.62 -55.79
CA ILE A 11 -40.62 -38.24 -54.70
C ILE A 11 -40.05 -38.68 -53.35
N ALA A 12 -39.56 -39.92 -53.23
CA ALA A 12 -38.94 -40.40 -52.01
C ALA A 12 -37.69 -39.59 -51.63
N LEU A 13 -36.84 -39.26 -52.60
CA LEU A 13 -35.66 -38.41 -52.39
C LEU A 13 -36.05 -37.00 -51.94
N PHE A 14 -37.08 -36.40 -52.55
CA PHE A 14 -37.59 -35.10 -52.15
C PHE A 14 -38.18 -35.12 -50.73
N VAL A 15 -38.94 -36.16 -50.38
CA VAL A 15 -39.48 -36.34 -49.02
C VAL A 15 -38.37 -36.52 -47.99
N VAL A 16 -37.35 -37.33 -48.29
CA VAL A 16 -36.18 -37.52 -47.41
C VAL A 16 -35.39 -36.22 -47.25
N LEU A 17 -35.16 -35.47 -48.34
CA LEU A 17 -34.48 -34.18 -48.31
C LEU A 17 -35.27 -33.15 -47.50
N PHE A 18 -36.59 -33.08 -47.70
CA PHE A 18 -37.48 -32.19 -46.98
C PHE A 18 -37.54 -32.53 -45.50
N LEU A 19 -37.68 -33.81 -45.14
CA LEU A 19 -37.65 -34.29 -43.75
C LEU A 19 -36.29 -33.99 -43.10
N SER A 20 -35.18 -34.25 -43.80
CA SER A 20 -33.84 -33.95 -43.31
C SER A 20 -33.65 -32.45 -43.01
N LEU A 21 -34.12 -31.58 -43.92
CA LEU A 21 -34.08 -30.14 -43.71
C LEU A 21 -35.01 -29.71 -42.56
N PHE A 22 -36.22 -30.28 -42.49
CA PHE A 22 -37.19 -30.00 -41.44
C PHE A 22 -36.67 -30.40 -40.05
N PHE A 23 -36.17 -31.63 -39.88
CA PHE A 23 -35.60 -32.09 -38.62
C PHE A 23 -34.30 -31.36 -38.25
N ARG A 24 -33.55 -30.87 -39.24
CA ARG A 24 -32.38 -30.01 -38.98
C ARG A 24 -32.78 -28.68 -38.35
N PHE A 25 -33.90 -28.09 -38.77
CA PHE A 25 -34.35 -26.77 -38.28
C PHE A 25 -35.27 -26.85 -37.06
N VAL A 26 -36.10 -27.87 -36.94
CA VAL A 26 -37.07 -28.02 -35.86
C VAL A 26 -36.56 -29.03 -34.83
N PRO A 27 -36.18 -28.61 -33.61
CA PRO A 27 -35.75 -29.52 -32.56
C PRO A 27 -36.96 -30.21 -31.91
N VAL A 28 -37.59 -31.15 -32.63
CA VAL A 28 -38.79 -31.87 -32.19
C VAL A 28 -38.56 -32.61 -30.86
N GLY A 29 -37.40 -33.22 -30.67
CA GLY A 29 -37.06 -33.90 -29.42
C GLY A 29 -37.03 -32.97 -28.20
N LEU A 30 -36.50 -31.75 -28.36
CA LEU A 30 -36.49 -30.75 -27.29
C LEU A 30 -37.91 -30.27 -26.95
N TRP A 31 -38.75 -30.08 -27.98
CA TRP A 31 -40.15 -29.70 -27.83
C TRP A 31 -40.95 -30.75 -27.05
N ILE A 32 -40.77 -32.03 -27.40
CA ILE A 32 -41.42 -33.16 -26.71
C ILE A 32 -41.01 -33.15 -25.22
N THR A 33 -39.71 -33.04 -24.92
CA THR A 33 -39.22 -33.01 -23.53
C THR A 33 -39.77 -31.81 -22.75
N ALA A 34 -39.86 -30.64 -23.38
CA ALA A 34 -40.44 -29.45 -22.77
C ALA A 34 -41.92 -29.65 -22.42
N TYR A 35 -42.70 -30.20 -23.36
CA TYR A 35 -44.12 -30.48 -23.19
C TYR A 35 -44.38 -31.45 -22.03
N PHE A 36 -43.66 -32.58 -21.99
CA PHE A 36 -43.78 -33.55 -20.89
C PHE A 36 -43.26 -33.03 -19.56
N SER A 37 -42.38 -32.02 -19.57
CA SER A 37 -41.90 -31.35 -18.36
C SER A 37 -42.82 -30.22 -17.88
N GLY A 38 -43.98 -30.02 -18.52
CA GLY A 38 -44.95 -28.99 -18.15
C GLY A 38 -44.64 -27.59 -18.71
N VAL A 39 -43.62 -27.44 -19.55
CA VAL A 39 -43.23 -26.16 -20.14
C VAL A 39 -44.02 -25.94 -21.43
N LYS A 40 -44.86 -24.90 -21.46
CA LYS A 40 -45.72 -24.56 -22.61
C LYS A 40 -44.92 -23.80 -23.70
N VAL A 41 -44.06 -24.50 -24.44
CA VAL A 41 -43.32 -23.93 -25.58
C VAL A 41 -43.99 -24.27 -26.91
N LYS A 42 -44.30 -23.26 -27.73
CA LYS A 42 -44.79 -23.48 -29.10
C LYS A 42 -43.63 -23.82 -30.04
N ILE A 43 -43.88 -24.67 -31.04
CA ILE A 43 -42.88 -24.98 -32.09
C ILE A 43 -42.42 -23.69 -32.80
N SER A 44 -43.32 -22.72 -32.99
CA SER A 44 -43.00 -21.41 -33.54
C SER A 44 -41.93 -20.67 -32.74
N ASN A 45 -41.90 -20.81 -31.41
CA ASN A 45 -40.92 -20.14 -30.55
C ASN A 45 -39.53 -20.74 -30.74
N LEU A 46 -39.44 -22.08 -30.88
CA LEU A 46 -38.18 -22.79 -31.10
C LEU A 46 -37.56 -22.45 -32.47
N VAL A 47 -38.40 -22.32 -33.49
CA VAL A 47 -37.98 -21.86 -34.82
C VAL A 47 -37.55 -20.39 -34.76
N GLY A 48 -38.33 -19.54 -34.05
CA GLY A 48 -38.03 -18.13 -33.84
C GLY A 48 -36.71 -17.87 -33.10
N MET A 49 -36.36 -18.69 -32.12
CA MET A 49 -35.06 -18.65 -31.42
C MET A 49 -33.91 -18.86 -32.40
N ARG A 50 -34.01 -19.88 -33.27
CA ARG A 50 -32.96 -20.15 -34.27
C ARG A 50 -32.81 -19.02 -35.30
N LEU A 51 -33.91 -18.41 -35.72
CA LEU A 51 -33.89 -17.24 -36.60
C LEU A 51 -33.18 -16.04 -35.95
N ARG A 52 -33.36 -15.86 -34.63
CA ARG A 52 -32.65 -14.86 -33.81
C ARG A 52 -31.23 -15.28 -33.37
N ARG A 53 -30.71 -16.40 -33.91
CA ARG A 53 -29.40 -16.99 -33.58
C ARG A 53 -29.24 -17.42 -32.11
N VAL A 54 -30.34 -17.71 -31.43
CA VAL A 54 -30.35 -18.29 -30.08
C VAL A 54 -30.44 -19.80 -30.18
N ILE A 55 -29.61 -20.51 -29.41
CA ILE A 55 -29.61 -21.97 -29.36
C ILE A 55 -30.77 -22.43 -28.46
N PRO A 56 -31.82 -23.10 -28.99
CA PRO A 56 -33.03 -23.38 -28.19
C PRO A 56 -32.78 -24.26 -26.95
N SER A 57 -31.79 -25.14 -26.99
CA SER A 57 -31.45 -26.00 -25.85
C SER A 57 -30.96 -25.22 -24.63
N MET A 58 -30.26 -24.10 -24.85
CA MET A 58 -29.72 -23.24 -23.77
C MET A 58 -30.82 -22.49 -23.01
N ILE A 59 -32.01 -22.34 -23.60
CA ILE A 59 -33.15 -21.66 -22.97
C ILE A 59 -34.12 -22.70 -22.38
N VAL A 60 -34.47 -23.72 -23.15
CA VAL A 60 -35.50 -24.69 -22.76
C VAL A 60 -35.05 -25.59 -21.62
N GLN A 61 -33.78 -25.99 -21.56
CA GLN A 61 -33.30 -26.85 -20.47
C GLN A 61 -33.32 -26.11 -19.11
N PRO A 62 -32.80 -24.87 -18.97
CA PRO A 62 -33.00 -24.09 -17.75
C PRO A 62 -34.47 -23.82 -17.44
N MET A 63 -35.30 -23.54 -18.46
CA MET A 63 -36.74 -23.33 -18.26
C MET A 63 -37.44 -24.57 -17.68
N ILE A 64 -37.06 -25.78 -18.11
CA ILE A 64 -37.54 -27.04 -17.54
C ILE A 64 -37.14 -27.14 -16.06
N LYS A 65 -35.89 -26.80 -15.70
CA LYS A 65 -35.43 -26.80 -14.30
C LYS A 65 -36.25 -25.83 -13.46
N ALA A 66 -36.45 -24.61 -13.95
CA ALA A 66 -37.20 -23.55 -13.28
C ALA A 66 -38.65 -23.99 -13.01
N THR A 67 -39.33 -24.49 -14.03
CA THR A 67 -40.72 -24.95 -13.94
C THR A 67 -40.85 -26.12 -12.95
N LYS A 68 -39.90 -27.07 -12.95
CA LYS A 68 -39.88 -28.18 -11.99
C LYS A 68 -39.58 -27.74 -10.56
N ALA A 69 -38.88 -26.62 -10.37
CA ALA A 69 -38.67 -26.00 -9.07
C ALA A 69 -39.86 -25.13 -8.62
N GLY A 70 -40.88 -24.95 -9.46
CA GLY A 70 -42.04 -24.11 -9.18
C GLY A 70 -41.81 -22.61 -9.46
N LEU A 71 -40.73 -22.24 -10.15
CA LEU A 71 -40.48 -20.87 -10.59
C LEU A 71 -41.32 -20.55 -11.83
N ILE A 72 -41.96 -19.39 -11.81
CA ILE A 72 -42.75 -18.86 -12.94
C ILE A 72 -41.91 -17.77 -13.61
N ILE A 73 -41.35 -18.06 -14.78
CA ILE A 73 -40.48 -17.14 -15.53
C ILE A 73 -40.95 -17.13 -16.99
N ASP A 74 -40.93 -15.98 -17.65
CA ASP A 74 -41.29 -15.92 -19.07
C ASP A 74 -40.11 -16.40 -19.95
N ILE A 75 -40.43 -17.15 -21.00
CA ILE A 75 -39.44 -17.64 -21.95
C ILE A 75 -38.74 -16.48 -22.68
N ASN A 76 -39.44 -15.36 -22.86
CA ASN A 76 -38.89 -14.17 -23.50
C ASN A 76 -37.84 -13.49 -22.62
N GLU A 77 -38.00 -13.52 -21.30
CA GLU A 77 -37.02 -12.97 -20.35
C GLU A 77 -35.71 -13.75 -20.36
N LEU A 78 -35.80 -15.09 -20.38
CA LEU A 78 -34.63 -15.96 -20.51
C LEU A 78 -33.89 -15.74 -21.83
N GLU A 79 -34.64 -15.57 -22.92
CA GLU A 79 -34.07 -15.30 -24.22
C GLU A 79 -33.43 -13.91 -24.30
N ALA A 80 -34.09 -12.89 -23.75
CA ALA A 80 -33.55 -11.53 -23.66
C ALA A 80 -32.24 -11.50 -22.86
N HIS A 81 -32.19 -12.21 -21.73
CA HIS A 81 -30.98 -12.33 -20.91
C HIS A 81 -29.84 -13.02 -21.67
N HIS A 82 -30.14 -14.10 -22.38
CA HIS A 82 -29.15 -14.80 -23.21
C HIS A 82 -28.62 -13.92 -24.35
N LEU A 83 -29.50 -13.16 -25.01
CA LEU A 83 -29.13 -12.22 -26.07
C LEU A 83 -28.29 -11.05 -25.55
N ALA A 84 -28.49 -10.64 -24.28
CA ALA A 84 -27.65 -9.67 -23.60
C ALA A 84 -26.26 -10.22 -23.21
N GLY A 85 -26.02 -11.52 -23.43
CA GLY A 85 -24.74 -12.19 -23.15
C GLY A 85 -24.66 -12.84 -21.77
N GLY A 86 -25.78 -12.94 -21.05
CA GLY A 86 -25.83 -13.58 -19.74
C GLY A 86 -25.93 -15.11 -19.78
N ASP A 87 -25.61 -15.74 -18.65
CA ASP A 87 -25.74 -17.19 -18.44
C ASP A 87 -27.09 -17.51 -17.79
N VAL A 88 -28.04 -17.91 -18.64
CA VAL A 88 -29.39 -18.33 -18.22
C VAL A 88 -29.35 -19.52 -17.27
N ASN A 89 -28.44 -20.49 -17.48
CA ASN A 89 -28.40 -21.67 -16.63
C ASN A 89 -27.92 -21.33 -15.23
N MET A 90 -26.90 -20.47 -15.11
CA MET A 90 -26.40 -20.01 -13.81
C MET A 90 -27.47 -19.21 -13.03
N VAL A 91 -28.18 -18.29 -13.71
CA VAL A 91 -29.26 -17.51 -13.09
C VAL A 91 -30.37 -18.42 -12.55
N ILE A 92 -30.80 -19.40 -13.33
CA ILE A 92 -31.85 -20.34 -12.90
C ILE A 92 -31.37 -21.22 -11.74
N ASP A 93 -30.16 -21.75 -11.81
CA ASP A 93 -29.60 -22.54 -10.71
C ASP A 93 -29.49 -21.69 -9.42
N ALA A 94 -29.19 -20.39 -9.54
CA ALA A 94 -29.17 -19.45 -8.42
C ALA A 94 -30.57 -19.16 -7.85
N LEU A 95 -31.59 -18.95 -8.70
CA LEU A 95 -32.97 -18.73 -8.27
C LEU A 95 -33.55 -19.95 -7.54
N ILE A 96 -33.26 -21.16 -8.03
CA ILE A 96 -33.66 -22.40 -7.37
C ILE A 96 -32.99 -22.52 -5.99
N ALA A 97 -31.70 -22.16 -5.89
CA ALA A 97 -30.98 -22.14 -4.62
C ALA A 97 -31.57 -21.11 -3.65
N ALA A 98 -31.91 -19.92 -4.15
CA ALA A 98 -32.50 -18.84 -3.35
C ALA A 98 -33.87 -19.24 -2.80
N GLN A 99 -34.74 -19.81 -3.64
CA GLN A 99 -36.07 -20.29 -3.23
C GLN A 99 -35.99 -21.39 -2.16
N ARG A 100 -35.02 -22.31 -2.27
CA ARG A 100 -34.80 -23.36 -1.26
C ARG A 100 -34.28 -22.82 0.07
N ALA A 101 -33.62 -21.67 0.02
CA ALA A 101 -33.05 -20.99 1.17
C ALA A 101 -33.96 -19.87 1.74
N ASP A 102 -35.18 -19.73 1.21
CA ASP A 102 -36.14 -18.68 1.56
C ASP A 102 -35.59 -17.25 1.38
N ILE A 103 -34.80 -17.04 0.32
CA ILE A 103 -34.23 -15.74 -0.05
C ILE A 103 -35.07 -15.13 -1.17
N ASP A 104 -35.55 -13.90 -0.97
CA ASP A 104 -36.28 -13.13 -1.98
C ASP A 104 -35.35 -12.63 -3.10
N LEU A 105 -35.20 -13.44 -4.14
CA LEU A 105 -34.44 -13.12 -5.34
C LEU A 105 -35.34 -13.24 -6.58
N GLY A 106 -35.69 -12.11 -7.17
CA GLY A 106 -36.39 -12.05 -8.46
C GLY A 106 -35.47 -12.29 -9.67
N PHE A 107 -36.04 -12.73 -10.79
CA PHE A 107 -35.31 -12.97 -12.04
C PHE A 107 -34.56 -11.73 -12.53
N GLU A 108 -35.20 -10.56 -12.51
CA GLU A 108 -34.59 -9.30 -12.94
C GLU A 108 -33.32 -8.94 -12.14
N LYS A 109 -33.37 -9.13 -10.81
CA LYS A 109 -32.21 -8.88 -9.93
C LYS A 109 -31.09 -9.88 -10.22
N ALA A 110 -31.43 -11.17 -10.35
CA ALA A 110 -30.46 -12.21 -10.66
C ALA A 110 -29.79 -11.97 -12.03
N ALA A 111 -30.56 -11.58 -13.03
CA ALA A 111 -30.06 -11.20 -14.36
C ALA A 111 -29.13 -9.99 -14.30
N ALA A 112 -29.49 -8.95 -13.53
CA ALA A 112 -28.65 -7.77 -13.36
C ALA A 112 -27.29 -8.09 -12.69
N ILE A 113 -27.28 -8.99 -11.70
CA ILE A 113 -26.04 -9.45 -11.04
C ILE A 113 -25.14 -10.19 -12.04
N ASP A 114 -25.73 -11.09 -12.84
CA ASP A 114 -25.00 -11.85 -13.86
C ASP A 114 -24.40 -10.94 -14.94
N LEU A 115 -25.18 -10.00 -15.47
CA LEU A 115 -24.70 -9.01 -16.46
C LEU A 115 -23.64 -8.06 -15.89
N ALA A 116 -23.62 -7.83 -14.57
CA ALA A 116 -22.55 -7.10 -13.90
C ALA A 116 -21.25 -7.91 -13.76
N GLY A 117 -21.21 -9.15 -14.28
CA GLY A 117 -20.05 -10.03 -14.24
C GLY A 117 -19.81 -10.63 -12.85
N ARG A 118 -20.86 -10.78 -12.04
CA ARG A 118 -20.80 -11.39 -10.70
C ARG A 118 -21.50 -12.75 -10.72
N ASN A 119 -20.94 -13.71 -10.00
CA ASN A 119 -21.53 -15.05 -9.90
C ASN A 119 -22.72 -15.05 -8.93
N VAL A 120 -23.93 -15.01 -9.49
CA VAL A 120 -25.20 -15.00 -8.71
C VAL A 120 -25.32 -16.23 -7.83
N LEU A 121 -24.97 -17.41 -8.36
CA LEU A 121 -25.10 -18.68 -7.65
C LEU A 121 -24.19 -18.74 -6.43
N GLU A 122 -22.95 -18.25 -6.58
CA GLU A 122 -22.01 -18.15 -5.47
C GLU A 122 -22.50 -17.18 -4.40
N ALA A 123 -23.04 -16.02 -4.80
CA ALA A 123 -23.58 -15.05 -3.87
C ALA A 123 -24.76 -15.62 -3.06
N VAL A 124 -25.67 -16.34 -3.69
CA VAL A 124 -26.79 -17.02 -3.00
C VAL A 124 -26.26 -18.08 -2.02
N LYS A 125 -25.30 -18.92 -2.46
CA LYS A 125 -24.69 -19.93 -1.57
C LYS A 125 -24.01 -19.30 -0.37
N MET A 126 -23.28 -18.20 -0.57
CA MET A 126 -22.60 -17.46 0.49
C MET A 126 -23.58 -16.71 1.41
N SER A 127 -24.78 -16.41 0.92
CA SER A 127 -25.85 -15.86 1.75
C SER A 127 -26.35 -16.90 2.78
N VAL A 128 -26.44 -18.17 2.38
CA VAL A 128 -26.87 -19.27 3.25
C VAL A 128 -25.72 -19.77 4.14
N ASN A 129 -24.56 -20.00 3.54
CA ASN A 129 -23.38 -20.52 4.20
C ASN A 129 -22.29 -19.44 4.20
N PRO A 130 -22.05 -18.75 5.32
CA PRO A 130 -21.05 -17.71 5.41
C PRO A 130 -19.65 -18.21 5.01
N LYS A 131 -18.86 -17.30 4.45
CA LYS A 131 -17.48 -17.55 4.04
C LYS A 131 -16.54 -16.82 4.99
N VAL A 132 -15.42 -17.47 5.34
CA VAL A 132 -14.36 -16.85 6.14
C VAL A 132 -13.30 -16.28 5.21
N ILE A 133 -12.99 -15.00 5.38
CA ILE A 133 -11.94 -14.27 4.66
C ILE A 133 -10.85 -13.93 5.65
N GLU A 134 -9.60 -14.26 5.33
CA GLU A 134 -8.45 -13.91 6.16
C GLU A 134 -7.81 -12.61 5.69
N THR A 135 -7.47 -11.72 6.62
CA THR A 135 -6.68 -10.54 6.30
C THR A 135 -5.20 -10.90 6.15
N PRO A 136 -4.42 -10.11 5.38
CA PRO A 136 -2.97 -10.14 5.52
C PRO A 136 -2.56 -9.72 6.94
N ILE A 137 -1.29 -9.96 7.28
CA ILE A 137 -0.73 -9.51 8.56
C ILE A 137 -0.68 -7.98 8.53
N ILE A 138 -1.41 -7.35 9.46
CA ILE A 138 -1.49 -5.90 9.59
C ILE A 138 -0.70 -5.49 10.82
N ALA A 139 0.24 -4.56 10.63
CA ALA A 139 1.08 -4.04 11.71
C ALA A 139 0.58 -2.66 12.14
N GLY A 140 0.46 -2.44 13.45
CA GLY A 140 0.21 -1.15 14.08
C GLY A 140 1.24 -0.88 15.17
N VAL A 141 1.53 0.39 15.47
CA VAL A 141 2.44 0.78 16.55
C VAL A 141 1.63 1.39 17.67
N ALA A 142 1.70 0.81 18.86
CA ALA A 142 1.04 1.36 20.05
C ALA A 142 1.76 2.63 20.55
N MET A 143 1.11 3.42 21.42
CA MET A 143 1.67 4.69 21.92
C MET A 143 3.00 4.53 22.66
N ASN A 144 3.27 3.36 23.22
CA ASN A 144 4.55 3.03 23.86
C ASN A 144 5.67 2.68 22.85
N GLY A 145 5.43 2.83 21.55
CA GLY A 145 6.42 2.61 20.48
C GLY A 145 6.67 1.15 20.12
N ILE A 146 5.86 0.21 20.62
CA ILE A 146 5.98 -1.22 20.29
C ILE A 146 5.02 -1.57 19.16
N GLU A 147 5.56 -2.24 18.14
CA GLU A 147 4.80 -2.78 17.03
C GLU A 147 4.00 -4.02 17.47
N VAL A 148 2.74 -4.08 17.08
CA VAL A 148 1.84 -5.22 17.24
C VAL A 148 1.36 -5.63 15.86
N LYS A 149 1.51 -6.91 15.54
CA LYS A 149 1.07 -7.51 14.29
C LYS A 149 -0.16 -8.34 14.56
N ALA A 150 -1.25 -8.05 13.89
CA ALA A 150 -2.50 -8.77 14.06
C ALA A 150 -2.95 -9.38 12.72
N LYS A 151 -3.54 -10.57 12.81
CA LYS A 151 -4.23 -11.24 11.71
C LYS A 151 -5.68 -11.46 12.11
N ALA A 152 -6.62 -11.06 11.26
CA ALA A 152 -8.05 -11.22 11.51
C ALA A 152 -8.69 -12.20 10.52
N LYS A 153 -9.71 -12.90 10.99
CA LYS A 153 -10.64 -13.72 10.23
C LYS A 153 -11.98 -13.02 10.24
N VAL A 154 -12.48 -12.69 9.06
CA VAL A 154 -13.76 -11.99 8.89
C VAL A 154 -14.75 -12.99 8.32
N THR A 155 -15.80 -13.28 9.08
CA THR A 155 -16.91 -14.12 8.60
C THR A 155 -17.91 -13.22 7.92
N VAL A 156 -18.05 -13.37 6.60
CA VAL A 156 -18.96 -12.55 5.79
C VAL A 156 -20.07 -13.38 5.16
N ARG A 157 -21.21 -12.72 4.96
CA ARG A 157 -22.35 -13.21 4.22
C ARG A 157 -22.61 -12.28 3.03
N ALA A 158 -23.07 -12.80 1.90
CA ALA A 158 -23.45 -11.96 0.76
C ALA A 158 -24.75 -11.20 1.07
N ASN A 159 -24.76 -9.89 0.83
CA ASN A 159 -26.00 -9.10 0.83
C ASN A 159 -26.52 -9.01 -0.61
N ILE A 160 -27.58 -9.76 -0.89
CA ILE A 160 -28.16 -9.88 -2.24
C ILE A 160 -28.70 -8.55 -2.76
N GLU A 161 -29.19 -7.67 -1.89
CA GLU A 161 -29.73 -6.37 -2.30
C GLU A 161 -28.65 -5.39 -2.78
N ARG A 162 -27.44 -5.49 -2.22
CA ARG A 162 -26.32 -4.56 -2.48
C ARG A 162 -25.20 -5.17 -3.31
N LEU A 163 -25.43 -6.35 -3.87
CA LEU A 163 -24.42 -7.09 -4.61
C LEU A 163 -23.99 -6.38 -5.91
N VAL A 164 -24.89 -5.62 -6.54
CA VAL A 164 -24.60 -4.78 -7.71
C VAL A 164 -24.23 -3.38 -7.25
N GLY A 165 -22.99 -2.96 -7.54
CA GLY A 165 -22.47 -1.64 -7.17
C GLY A 165 -21.91 -1.52 -5.75
N GLY A 166 -22.08 -2.54 -4.91
CA GLY A 166 -21.45 -2.61 -3.59
C GLY A 166 -19.94 -2.87 -3.65
N ALA A 167 -19.24 -2.39 -2.61
CA ALA A 167 -17.81 -2.65 -2.44
C ALA A 167 -17.51 -4.15 -2.21
N GLY A 168 -16.39 -4.62 -2.76
CA GLY A 168 -15.98 -6.04 -2.75
C GLY A 168 -15.25 -6.49 -1.49
N GLU A 169 -14.78 -7.75 -1.49
CA GLU A 169 -14.01 -8.35 -0.40
C GLU A 169 -12.75 -7.52 -0.04
N GLU A 170 -12.03 -7.00 -1.04
CA GLU A 170 -10.83 -6.20 -0.85
C GLU A 170 -11.07 -4.94 -0.01
N THR A 171 -12.22 -4.28 -0.20
CA THR A 171 -12.58 -3.10 0.58
C THR A 171 -12.86 -3.44 2.04
N ILE A 172 -13.44 -4.62 2.31
CA ILE A 172 -13.68 -5.10 3.66
C ILE A 172 -12.34 -5.35 4.36
N ILE A 173 -11.40 -6.03 3.68
CA ILE A 173 -10.05 -6.28 4.21
C ILE A 173 -9.35 -4.95 4.55
N ALA A 174 -9.42 -3.97 3.66
CA ALA A 174 -8.82 -2.65 3.87
C ALA A 174 -9.44 -1.91 5.07
N ARG A 175 -10.77 -1.90 5.18
CA ARG A 175 -11.50 -1.26 6.29
C ARG A 175 -11.24 -1.95 7.63
N VAL A 176 -11.18 -3.28 7.65
CA VAL A 176 -10.78 -4.05 8.84
C VAL A 176 -9.34 -3.71 9.20
N GLY A 177 -8.43 -3.60 8.22
CA GLY A 177 -7.06 -3.18 8.45
C GLY A 177 -6.93 -1.78 9.05
N GLU A 178 -7.65 -0.80 8.52
CA GLU A 178 -7.73 0.54 9.11
C GLU A 178 -8.21 0.51 10.55
N GLY A 179 -9.23 -0.32 10.82
CA GLY A 179 -9.77 -0.55 12.14
C GLY A 179 -8.76 -1.12 13.13
N ILE A 180 -7.98 -2.12 12.70
CA ILE A 180 -6.89 -2.72 13.48
C ILE A 180 -5.82 -1.68 13.78
N VAL A 181 -5.32 -0.98 12.76
CA VAL A 181 -4.26 0.05 12.93
C VAL A 181 -4.72 1.16 13.87
N THR A 182 -5.96 1.62 13.73
CA THR A 182 -6.52 2.66 14.60
C THR A 182 -6.61 2.20 16.06
N THR A 183 -7.07 0.97 16.29
CA THR A 183 -7.25 0.45 17.65
C THR A 183 -5.90 0.23 18.33
N VAL A 184 -4.94 -0.38 17.62
CA VAL A 184 -3.57 -0.58 18.12
C VAL A 184 -2.88 0.76 18.36
N GLY A 185 -2.99 1.71 17.42
CA GLY A 185 -2.38 3.04 17.54
C GLY A 185 -2.95 3.88 18.68
N SER A 186 -4.22 3.64 19.05
CA SER A 186 -4.88 4.32 20.16
C SER A 186 -4.57 3.68 21.53
N ALA A 187 -3.95 2.49 21.55
CA ALA A 187 -3.63 1.80 22.79
C ALA A 187 -2.40 2.42 23.46
N LYS A 188 -2.51 2.71 24.77
CA LYS A 188 -1.40 3.26 25.57
C LYS A 188 -0.20 2.32 25.62
N MET A 189 -0.44 1.02 25.73
CA MET A 189 0.60 -0.01 25.78
C MET A 189 0.22 -1.18 24.88
N HIS A 190 1.21 -1.80 24.23
CA HIS A 190 1.00 -3.04 23.47
C HIS A 190 0.37 -4.18 24.31
N THR A 191 0.67 -4.24 25.62
CA THR A 191 0.12 -5.26 26.53
C THR A 191 -1.41 -5.20 26.63
N SER A 192 -2.03 -4.02 26.59
CA SER A 192 -3.49 -3.92 26.66
C SER A 192 -4.18 -4.55 25.45
N VAL A 193 -3.51 -4.56 24.29
CA VAL A 193 -4.02 -5.21 23.08
C VAL A 193 -3.84 -6.73 23.16
N LEU A 194 -2.72 -7.20 23.73
CA LEU A 194 -2.44 -8.63 23.93
C LEU A 194 -3.33 -9.26 25.00
N GLU A 195 -3.64 -8.52 26.07
CA GLU A 195 -4.52 -8.97 27.16
C GLU A 195 -5.97 -9.12 26.69
N ASN A 196 -6.40 -8.31 25.72
CA ASN A 196 -7.77 -8.34 25.20
C ASN A 196 -7.81 -8.05 23.69
N PRO A 197 -7.48 -9.03 22.83
CA PRO A 197 -7.49 -8.86 21.38
C PRO A 197 -8.90 -8.62 20.82
N ASP A 198 -9.94 -9.07 21.51
CA ASP A 198 -11.34 -8.85 21.13
C ASP A 198 -11.76 -7.37 21.17
N SER A 199 -11.01 -6.53 21.91
CA SER A 199 -11.24 -5.08 21.89
C SER A 199 -11.09 -4.48 20.49
N ILE A 200 -10.25 -5.10 19.65
CA ILE A 200 -10.07 -4.72 18.24
C ILE A 200 -11.36 -4.99 17.47
N SER A 201 -11.88 -6.22 17.49
CA SER A 201 -13.07 -6.57 16.73
C SER A 201 -14.30 -5.77 17.16
N GLN A 202 -14.49 -5.53 18.46
CA GLN A 202 -15.59 -4.71 18.97
C GLN A 202 -15.53 -3.25 18.50
N THR A 203 -14.34 -2.65 18.49
CA THR A 203 -14.15 -1.27 18.04
C THR A 203 -14.44 -1.14 16.54
N ILE A 204 -14.07 -2.17 15.79
CA ILE A 204 -14.28 -2.24 14.35
C ILE A 204 -15.76 -2.42 14.01
N LEU A 205 -16.45 -3.35 14.68
CA LEU A 205 -17.89 -3.59 14.47
C LEU A 205 -18.73 -2.35 14.80
N LYS A 206 -18.35 -1.58 15.84
CA LYS A 206 -19.03 -0.31 16.19
C LYS A 206 -18.97 0.76 15.09
N LYS A 207 -17.98 0.71 14.20
CA LYS A 207 -17.84 1.69 13.10
C LYS A 207 -18.76 1.40 11.90
N GLY A 208 -19.43 0.24 11.84
CA GLY A 208 -20.36 -0.10 10.76
C GLY A 208 -19.67 -0.24 9.40
N LEU A 209 -18.70 -1.15 9.29
CA LEU A 209 -17.89 -1.35 8.09
C LEU A 209 -18.67 -1.90 6.88
N ASP A 210 -19.86 -2.44 7.12
CA ASP A 210 -20.78 -3.06 6.17
C ASP A 210 -21.63 -2.03 5.39
N SER A 211 -21.51 -0.74 5.72
CA SER A 211 -22.18 0.32 4.98
C SER A 211 -21.60 0.45 3.56
N GLY A 212 -22.44 0.19 2.56
CA GLY A 212 -22.09 0.29 1.13
C GLY A 212 -21.27 -0.89 0.59
N THR A 213 -21.15 -1.99 1.31
CA THR A 213 -20.49 -3.22 0.82
C THR A 213 -21.52 -4.19 0.24
N ALA A 214 -21.04 -5.06 -0.66
CA ALA A 214 -21.81 -6.18 -1.21
C ALA A 214 -21.96 -7.35 -0.20
N PHE A 215 -21.39 -7.20 0.99
CA PHE A 215 -21.34 -8.21 2.04
C PHE A 215 -21.78 -7.62 3.37
N GLU A 216 -22.33 -8.48 4.20
CA GLU A 216 -22.64 -8.23 5.60
C GLU A 216 -21.61 -8.96 6.47
N ILE A 217 -21.07 -8.28 7.48
CA ILE A 217 -20.06 -8.85 8.38
C ILE A 217 -20.78 -9.46 9.59
N LEU A 218 -20.63 -10.77 9.77
CA LEU A 218 -21.22 -11.48 10.92
C LEU A 218 -20.30 -11.44 12.14
N SER A 219 -19.02 -11.75 11.92
CA SER A 219 -18.01 -11.71 12.98
C SER A 219 -16.65 -11.25 12.42
N ILE A 220 -15.86 -10.66 13.31
CA ILE A 220 -14.45 -10.37 13.09
C ILE A 220 -13.73 -11.01 14.27
N ASP A 221 -12.93 -12.03 13.98
CA ASP A 221 -12.21 -12.78 14.99
C ASP A 221 -10.71 -12.51 14.79
N ILE A 222 -9.99 -12.17 15.86
CA ILE A 222 -8.54 -11.98 15.78
C ILE A 222 -7.89 -13.36 15.89
N ALA A 223 -7.30 -13.83 14.78
CA ALA A 223 -6.73 -15.16 14.69
C ALA A 223 -5.34 -15.25 15.33
N ASP A 224 -4.57 -14.16 15.27
CA ASP A 224 -3.21 -14.11 15.78
C ASP A 224 -2.81 -12.68 16.14
N VAL A 225 -2.05 -12.51 17.22
CA VAL A 225 -1.51 -11.23 17.68
C VAL A 225 -0.09 -11.43 18.20
N ASP A 226 0.88 -10.87 17.47
CA ASP A 226 2.30 -10.97 17.77
C ASP A 226 2.90 -9.60 18.12
N VAL A 227 3.92 -9.63 18.98
CA VAL A 227 4.76 -8.46 19.24
C VAL A 227 5.87 -8.38 18.21
N GLY A 228 5.96 -7.24 17.53
CA GLY A 228 6.97 -6.95 16.54
C GLY A 228 8.18 -6.23 17.13
N ARG A 229 8.68 -5.24 16.39
CA ARG A 229 9.86 -4.46 16.76
C ARG A 229 9.50 -3.34 17.74
N ASN A 230 10.46 -2.96 18.58
CA ASN A 230 10.36 -1.73 19.37
C ASN A 230 10.79 -0.54 18.49
N VAL A 231 9.83 0.03 17.77
CA VAL A 231 10.02 1.19 16.89
C VAL A 231 10.43 2.42 17.70
N GLY A 232 9.87 2.60 18.89
CA GLY A 232 10.21 3.71 19.79
C GLY A 232 11.69 3.71 20.19
N ALA A 233 12.22 2.57 20.64
CA ALA A 233 13.63 2.44 20.99
C ALA A 233 14.55 2.65 19.77
N LYS A 234 14.14 2.16 18.60
CA LYS A 234 14.89 2.35 17.35
C LYS A 234 14.94 3.83 16.96
N LEU A 235 13.81 4.52 16.96
CA LEU A 235 13.74 5.96 16.66
C LEU A 235 14.55 6.78 17.67
N GLN A 236 14.50 6.44 18.96
CA GLN A 236 15.33 7.09 19.99
C GLN A 236 16.83 6.89 19.76
N ALA A 237 17.25 5.68 19.38
CA ALA A 237 18.65 5.41 19.04
C ALA A 237 19.10 6.18 17.80
N GLU A 238 18.28 6.21 16.74
CA GLU A 238 18.55 6.98 15.52
C GLU A 238 18.62 8.49 15.81
N GLN A 239 17.74 9.00 16.67
CA GLN A 239 17.76 10.40 17.08
C GLN A 239 19.02 10.74 17.90
N ALA A 240 19.41 9.89 18.84
CA ALA A 240 20.63 10.07 19.61
C ALA A 240 21.90 10.03 18.73
N GLU A 241 21.92 9.17 17.71
CA GLU A 241 23.02 9.12 16.75
C GLU A 241 23.08 10.40 15.90
N ALA A 242 21.93 10.92 15.46
CA ALA A 242 21.86 12.19 14.76
C ALA A 242 22.37 13.35 15.64
N ASP A 243 21.92 13.42 16.90
CA ASP A 243 22.36 14.44 17.86
C ASP A 243 23.87 14.35 18.13
N LYS A 244 24.42 13.14 18.26
CA LYS A 244 25.86 12.92 18.38
C LYS A 244 26.62 13.48 17.19
N ARG A 245 26.16 13.23 15.96
CA ARG A 245 26.80 13.76 14.74
C ARG A 245 26.77 15.28 14.70
N VAL A 246 25.65 15.90 15.08
CA VAL A 246 25.54 17.37 15.17
C VAL A 246 26.48 17.93 16.24
N ALA A 247 26.57 17.29 17.41
CA ALA A 247 27.48 17.71 18.47
C ALA A 247 28.95 17.57 18.05
N GLN A 248 29.31 16.48 17.36
CA GLN A 248 30.65 16.28 16.80
C GLN A 248 31.00 17.36 15.77
N ALA A 249 30.09 17.66 14.84
CA ALA A 249 30.28 18.70 13.83
C ALA A 249 30.50 20.08 14.48
N LYS A 250 29.71 20.44 15.49
CA LYS A 250 29.89 21.70 16.24
C LYS A 250 31.20 21.75 17.02
N ALA A 251 31.64 20.61 17.58
CA ALA A 251 32.93 20.53 18.27
C ALA A 251 34.10 20.72 17.30
N GLU A 252 34.00 20.13 16.10
CA GLU A 252 34.97 20.28 15.03
C GLU A 252 35.00 21.71 14.48
N GLU A 253 33.83 22.33 14.27
CA GLU A 253 33.70 23.74 13.91
C GLU A 253 34.39 24.65 14.94
N ARG A 254 34.12 24.46 16.24
CA ARG A 254 34.78 25.22 17.31
C ARG A 254 36.29 25.02 17.33
N ARG A 255 36.75 23.78 17.10
CA ARG A 255 38.17 23.47 17.03
C ARG A 255 38.82 24.17 15.84
N ALA A 256 38.16 24.18 14.68
CA ALA A 256 38.63 24.89 13.49
C ALA A 256 38.71 26.40 13.73
N PHE A 257 37.71 27.00 14.38
CA PHE A 257 37.74 28.41 14.75
C PHE A 257 38.86 28.74 15.74
N ALA A 258 39.06 27.93 16.78
CA ALA A 258 40.13 28.15 17.75
C ALA A 258 41.52 28.07 17.10
N VAL A 259 41.74 27.13 16.19
CA VAL A 259 42.98 27.04 15.41
C VAL A 259 43.15 28.24 14.50
N ALA A 260 42.08 28.69 13.83
CA ALA A 260 42.13 29.89 12.99
C ALA A 260 42.47 31.15 13.79
N GLU A 261 41.87 31.33 14.97
CA GLU A 261 42.15 32.43 15.90
C GLU A 261 43.59 32.37 16.42
N GLU A 262 44.10 31.19 16.76
CA GLU A 262 45.50 30.99 17.14
C GLU A 262 46.45 31.41 16.01
N GLN A 263 46.18 31.00 14.76
CA GLN A 263 46.98 31.40 13.60
C GLN A 263 46.91 32.90 13.34
N GLU A 264 45.73 33.51 13.49
CA GLU A 264 45.55 34.96 13.36
C GLU A 264 46.36 35.72 14.41
N MET A 265 46.36 35.25 15.67
CA MET A 265 47.16 35.82 16.75
C MET A 265 48.67 35.66 16.51
N ILE A 266 49.12 34.51 15.98
CA ILE A 266 50.52 34.33 15.59
C ILE A 266 50.91 35.32 14.49
N ALA A 267 50.07 35.48 13.46
CA ALA A 267 50.28 36.45 12.40
C ALA A 267 50.28 37.90 12.94
N GLU A 268 49.43 38.20 13.92
CA GLU A 268 49.39 39.50 14.62
C GLU A 268 50.70 39.80 15.35
N VAL A 269 51.20 38.84 16.12
CA VAL A 269 52.48 38.96 16.85
C VAL A 269 53.62 39.18 15.86
N GLN A 270 53.64 38.45 14.73
CA GLN A 270 54.64 38.65 13.69
C GLN A 270 54.55 40.04 13.06
N ARG A 271 53.33 40.51 12.75
CA ARG A 271 53.10 41.86 12.21
C ARG A 271 53.54 42.95 13.19
N MET A 272 53.25 42.80 14.47
CA MET A 272 53.69 43.74 15.50
C MET A 272 55.20 43.71 15.69
N ARG A 273 55.83 42.52 15.68
CA ARG A 273 57.30 42.40 15.67
C ARG A 273 57.91 43.10 14.47
N ALA A 274 57.33 42.97 13.28
CA ALA A 274 57.80 43.67 12.09
C ALA A 274 57.75 45.21 12.27
N LYS A 275 56.69 45.74 12.90
CA LYS A 275 56.60 47.17 13.24
C LYS A 275 57.65 47.61 14.26
N VAL A 276 57.94 46.77 15.26
CA VAL A 276 59.01 47.08 16.24
C VAL A 276 60.35 47.13 15.52
N VAL A 277 60.64 46.16 14.64
CA VAL A 277 61.87 46.15 13.83
C VAL A 277 61.95 47.36 12.90
N GLU A 278 60.83 47.77 12.29
CA GLU A 278 60.76 48.98 11.46
C GLU A 278 61.09 50.24 12.29
N ALA A 279 60.50 50.39 13.47
CA ALA A 279 60.79 51.51 14.38
C ALA A 279 62.23 51.47 14.93
N GLU A 280 62.76 50.30 15.26
CA GLU A 280 64.15 50.12 15.67
C GLU A 280 65.12 50.47 14.54
N ALA A 281 64.77 50.19 13.29
CA ALA A 281 65.59 50.56 12.12
C ALA A 281 65.67 52.08 11.88
N GLU A 282 64.70 52.86 12.34
CA GLU A 282 64.77 54.32 12.30
C GLU A 282 65.89 54.87 13.21
N VAL A 283 66.24 54.17 14.29
CA VAL A 283 67.27 54.64 15.25
C VAL A 283 68.67 54.69 14.62
N PRO A 284 69.19 53.62 13.98
CA PRO A 284 70.42 53.69 13.21
C PRO A 284 70.40 54.72 12.08
N LEU A 285 69.25 54.89 11.40
CA LEU A 285 69.11 55.86 10.31
C LEU A 285 69.25 57.30 10.82
N ALA A 286 68.53 57.63 11.91
CA ALA A 286 68.61 58.91 12.60
C ALA A 286 70.00 59.17 13.20
N LEU A 287 70.64 58.13 13.75
CA LEU A 287 72.01 58.21 14.25
C LEU A 287 73.01 58.50 13.12
N ALA A 288 72.85 57.85 11.97
CA ALA A 288 73.66 58.09 10.78
C ALA A 288 73.44 59.50 10.19
N GLU A 289 72.23 60.05 10.30
CA GLU A 289 71.91 61.43 9.93
C GLU A 289 72.53 62.43 10.91
N ALA A 290 72.45 62.18 12.22
CA ALA A 290 73.09 63.01 13.24
C ALA A 290 74.63 63.06 13.12
N LEU A 291 75.25 61.93 12.75
CA LEU A 291 76.68 61.84 12.42
C LEU A 291 77.04 62.65 11.15
N ARG A 292 76.20 62.60 10.10
CA ARG A 292 76.41 63.36 8.85
C ARG A 292 76.23 64.86 9.04
N ASN A 293 75.25 65.27 9.81
CA ASN A 293 74.94 66.67 10.09
C ASN A 293 75.86 67.29 11.15
N GLY A 294 76.77 66.52 11.74
CA GLY A 294 77.79 66.99 12.69
C GLY A 294 77.28 67.20 14.12
N ASN A 295 76.09 66.70 14.45
CA ASN A 295 75.48 66.83 15.78
C ASN A 295 76.08 65.85 16.81
N ILE A 296 76.75 64.78 16.34
CA ILE A 296 77.44 63.79 17.17
C ILE A 296 78.86 63.58 16.62
N GLY A 297 79.86 63.61 17.49
CA GLY A 297 81.26 63.38 17.11
C GLY A 297 81.65 61.90 17.07
N VAL A 298 82.70 61.57 16.29
CA VAL A 298 83.22 60.20 16.17
C VAL A 298 83.60 59.61 17.53
N MET A 299 84.17 60.42 18.43
CA MET A 299 84.56 59.98 19.77
C MET A 299 83.35 59.63 20.66
N ASP A 300 82.20 60.28 20.45
CA ASP A 300 80.98 60.03 21.23
C ASP A 300 80.27 58.75 20.76
N TYR A 301 80.33 58.41 19.47
CA TYR A 301 79.88 57.11 18.95
C TYR A 301 80.67 55.94 19.55
N TYR A 302 82.00 56.06 19.66
CA TYR A 302 82.84 55.03 20.29
C TYR A 302 82.56 54.88 21.79
N LYS A 303 82.31 55.98 22.51
CA LYS A 303 81.89 55.92 23.92
C LYS A 303 80.54 55.20 24.07
N MET A 304 79.57 55.53 23.23
CA MET A 304 78.26 54.86 23.22
C MET A 304 78.39 53.36 22.97
N LYS A 305 79.19 52.96 21.97
CA LYS A 305 79.49 51.54 21.72
C LYS A 305 80.11 50.83 22.92
N ASN A 306 81.03 51.48 23.64
CA ASN A 306 81.63 50.89 24.84
C ASN A 306 80.59 50.70 25.96
N ILE A 307 79.69 51.66 26.17
CA ILE A 307 78.62 51.54 27.18
C ILE A 307 77.65 50.41 26.81
N ILE A 308 77.29 50.27 25.54
CA ILE A 308 76.44 49.18 25.05
C ILE A 308 77.13 47.82 25.29
N ALA A 309 78.41 47.69 24.92
CA ALA A 309 79.18 46.47 25.13
C ALA A 309 79.30 46.10 26.62
N ASP A 310 79.53 47.08 27.50
CA ASP A 310 79.53 46.87 28.95
C ASP A 310 78.14 46.44 29.46
N THR A 311 77.06 46.99 28.89
CA THR A 311 75.69 46.62 29.25
C THR A 311 75.34 45.21 28.79
N GLU A 312 75.73 44.81 27.56
CA GLU A 312 75.57 43.44 27.05
C GLU A 312 76.38 42.41 27.85
N MET A 313 77.62 42.75 28.24
CA MET A 313 78.40 41.91 29.14
C MET A 313 77.71 41.78 30.50
N ARG A 314 77.15 42.86 31.05
CA ARG A 314 76.40 42.79 32.33
C ARG A 314 75.09 42.01 32.23
N SER A 315 74.32 42.17 31.16
CA SER A 315 73.06 41.44 30.97
C SER A 315 73.29 39.94 30.79
N SER A 316 74.29 39.56 29.99
CA SER A 316 74.68 38.15 29.80
C SER A 316 75.20 37.50 31.09
N ILE A 317 75.90 38.25 31.96
CA ILE A 317 76.28 37.76 33.30
C ILE A 317 75.05 37.58 34.20
N SER A 318 74.03 38.44 34.09
CA SER A 318 72.80 38.36 34.88
C SER A 318 71.80 37.29 34.41
N GLU A 319 71.83 36.90 33.14
CA GLU A 319 70.98 35.84 32.57
C GLU A 319 71.49 34.42 32.87
N PHE A 320 72.70 34.27 33.43
CA PHE A 320 73.11 32.98 34.00
C PHE A 320 72.27 32.67 35.25
N PRO A 321 71.38 31.65 35.23
CA PRO A 321 70.64 31.30 36.41
C PRO A 321 71.59 30.62 37.39
N ALA A 322 71.77 31.23 38.55
CA ALA A 322 72.25 30.55 39.74
C ALA A 322 71.11 29.66 40.30
N ASP A 323 70.70 28.64 39.56
CA ASP A 323 70.12 27.42 40.14
C ASP A 323 70.06 26.29 39.10
N ARG A 324 70.98 25.33 39.22
CA ARG A 324 70.74 23.95 38.78
C ARG A 324 70.44 23.14 40.04
N SER A 325 69.30 23.38 40.67
CA SER A 325 68.68 22.37 41.50
C SER A 325 67.89 21.46 40.57
N GLU A 326 68.40 20.25 40.34
CA GLU A 326 67.57 19.14 39.86
C GLU A 326 66.33 19.00 40.76
N PRO A 327 65.18 18.69 40.17
CA PRO A 327 64.40 17.59 40.73
C PRO A 327 63.88 16.60 39.68
N GLU A 328 63.57 15.44 40.22
CA GLU A 328 63.04 14.18 39.67
C GLU A 328 61.89 14.30 38.65
#